data_AF-A0A378SUR8-F1
#
_entry.id   AF-A0A378SUR8-F1
#
_cell.length_a   1.000
_cell.length_b   1.000
_cell.length_c   1.000
_cell.angle_alpha   90.00
_cell.angle_beta   90.00
_cell.angle_gamma   90.00
#
_symmetry.space_group_name_H-M   'P 1'
#
loop_
_entity.id
_entity.type
_entity.pdbx_description
1 polymer ?
#
loop_
_entity_poly.entity_id
_entity_poly.type
_entity_poly.pdbx_seq_one_letter_code
_entity_poly.pdbx_strand_id
1 'polypeptide(L)'
;MSTVDEDGIYAGPACLIIHEVRHAVRVRLKGSVNPFDGYFHWQGTVYDAPEHMRPTGSQIRLGIDDTEAPARLVERTADGHLMISGTGRPPFRP
;
A
#
# COMPACT_ATOMS: atom_id res chain seq x y z
N MET A 1 11.45 -8.10 -10.88
CA MET A 1 10.74 -9.32 -10.44
C MET A 1 10.02 -8.99 -9.16
N SER A 2 8.70 -8.89 -9.22
CA SER A 2 7.85 -8.76 -8.03
C SER A 2 7.55 -10.18 -7.55
N THR A 3 7.94 -10.53 -6.33
CA THR A 3 7.65 -11.85 -5.76
C THR A 3 6.58 -11.69 -4.70
N VAL A 4 5.43 -12.33 -4.92
CA VAL A 4 4.57 -12.72 -3.80
C VAL A 4 5.26 -13.94 -3.21
N ASP A 5 5.77 -13.79 -1.98
CA ASP A 5 6.41 -14.90 -1.28
C ASP A 5 5.36 -15.90 -0.75
N GLU A 6 5.78 -17.12 -0.37
CA GLU A 6 4.91 -18.18 0.18
C GLU A 6 4.06 -17.70 1.37
N ASP A 7 4.50 -16.64 2.06
CA ASP A 7 3.78 -15.95 3.14
C ASP A 7 2.65 -14.99 2.69
N GLY A 8 2.34 -14.90 1.39
CA GLY A 8 1.31 -13.99 0.86
C GLY A 8 1.71 -12.52 0.94
N ILE A 9 3.02 -12.24 0.91
CA ILE A 9 3.58 -10.90 1.00
C ILE A 9 4.01 -10.45 -0.39
N TYR A 10 3.41 -9.38 -0.89
CA TYR A 10 3.89 -8.72 -2.11
C TYR A 10 5.04 -7.77 -1.78
N ALA A 11 6.21 -7.97 -2.39
CA ALA A 11 7.30 -7.01 -2.37
C ALA A 11 7.69 -6.62 -3.79
N GLY A 12 7.57 -5.34 -4.15
CA GLY A 12 7.81 -4.94 -5.52
C GLY A 12 7.53 -3.47 -5.84
N PRO A 13 7.69 -3.09 -7.11
CA PRO A 13 7.31 -1.77 -7.60
C PRO A 13 5.81 -1.55 -7.45
N ALA A 14 5.44 -0.30 -7.20
CA ALA A 14 4.06 0.16 -7.19
C ALA A 14 3.99 1.63 -7.62
N CYS A 15 2.78 2.10 -7.86
CA CYS A 15 2.48 3.48 -8.15
C CYS A 15 1.59 4.06 -7.04
N LEU A 16 2.11 5.03 -6.30
CA LEU A 16 1.33 5.76 -5.30
C LEU A 16 0.67 6.97 -5.98
N ILE A 17 -0.65 7.05 -5.90
CA ILE A 17 -1.45 8.05 -6.61
C ILE A 17 -2.13 8.96 -5.59
N ILE A 18 -1.82 10.25 -5.63
CA ILE A 18 -2.33 11.28 -4.71
C ILE A 18 -2.73 12.51 -5.48
N HIS A 19 -3.96 13.00 -5.30
CA HIS A 19 -4.49 14.16 -6.05
C HIS A 19 -4.21 14.04 -7.56
N GLU A 20 -4.37 12.83 -8.11
CA GLU A 20 -4.11 12.48 -9.52
C GLU A 20 -2.63 12.47 -9.95
N VAL A 21 -1.71 12.84 -9.05
CA VAL A 21 -0.26 12.72 -9.27
C VAL A 21 0.21 11.31 -8.96
N ARG A 22 0.98 10.73 -9.88
CA ARG A 22 1.52 9.37 -9.81
C ARG A 22 2.99 9.39 -9.38
N HIS A 23 3.32 8.65 -8.33
CA HIS A 23 4.68 8.50 -7.81
C HIS A 23 5.11 7.03 -7.93
N ALA A 24 6.19 6.77 -8.66
CA ALA A 24 6.81 5.45 -8.69
C ALA A 24 7.48 5.18 -7.34
N VAL A 25 7.12 4.08 -6.69
CA VAL A 25 7.58 3.71 -5.35
C VAL A 25 7.85 2.21 -5.29
N ARG A 26 8.50 1.75 -4.22
CA ARG A 26 8.54 0.33 -3.87
C ARG A 26 7.68 0.08 -2.66
N VAL A 27 7.01 -1.06 -2.61
CA VAL A 27 6.14 -1.42 -1.49
C VAL A 27 6.42 -2.84 -1.00
N ARG A 28 6.12 -3.05 0.27
CA ARG A 28 5.95 -4.38 0.86
C ARG A 28 4.57 -4.45 1.51
N LEU A 29 3.68 -5.27 0.95
CA LEU A 29 2.28 -5.37 1.34
C LEU A 29 1.95 -6.78 1.83
N LYS A 30 1.06 -6.87 2.80
CA LYS A 30 0.45 -8.11 3.29
C LYS A 30 -1.02 -7.86 3.55
N GLY A 31 -1.84 -8.89 3.40
CA GLY A 31 -3.25 -8.81 3.81
C GLY A 31 -3.79 -10.12 4.33
N SER A 32 -4.91 -10.02 5.04
CA SER A 32 -5.64 -11.13 5.63
C SER A 32 -7.10 -10.74 5.84
N VAL A 33 -7.99 -11.73 5.85
CA VAL A 33 -9.39 -11.50 6.25
C VAL A 33 -9.44 -11.15 7.73
N ASN A 34 -10.05 -10.03 8.07
CA ASN A 34 -10.27 -9.63 9.45
C ASN A 34 -11.45 -10.45 10.02
N PRO A 35 -11.26 -11.21 11.11
CA PRO A 35 -12.30 -12.08 11.65
C PRO A 35 -13.49 -11.33 12.24
N PHE A 36 -13.34 -10.05 12.59
CA PHE A 36 -14.39 -9.26 13.22
C PHE A 36 -15.42 -8.72 12.22
N ASP A 37 -14.99 -8.35 11.02
CA ASP A 37 -15.85 -7.75 10.00
C ASP A 37 -15.98 -8.59 8.71
N GLY A 38 -15.17 -9.64 8.57
CA GLY A 38 -15.19 -10.54 7.40
C GLY A 38 -14.59 -9.94 6.13
N TYR A 39 -14.10 -8.70 6.16
CA TYR A 39 -13.47 -8.06 5.02
C TYR A 39 -11.99 -8.41 4.93
N PHE A 40 -11.45 -8.39 3.71
CA PHE A 40 -10.02 -8.48 3.52
C PHE A 40 -9.38 -7.14 3.87
N HIS A 41 -8.48 -7.13 4.85
CA HIS A 41 -7.68 -5.95 5.20
C HIS A 41 -6.25 -6.18 4.78
N TRP A 42 -5.65 -5.17 4.20
CA TRP A 42 -4.26 -5.21 3.77
C TRP A 42 -3.55 -3.95 4.23
N GLN A 43 -2.25 -4.09 4.47
CA GLN A 43 -1.40 -3.02 4.94
C GLN A 43 0.00 -3.22 4.40
N GLY A 44 0.80 -2.17 4.49
CA GLY A 44 2.20 -2.30 4.18
C GLY A 44 2.98 -1.01 4.23
N THR A 45 4.20 -1.12 3.77
CA THR A 45 5.20 -0.06 3.82
C THR A 45 5.51 0.40 2.41
N VAL A 46 5.50 1.72 2.21
CA VAL A 46 5.96 2.40 1.01
C VAL A 46 7.36 2.93 1.26
N TYR A 47 8.29 2.44 0.45
CA TYR A 47 9.68 2.88 0.37
C TYR A 47 9.81 3.98 -0.68
N ASP A 48 10.81 4.85 -0.51
CA ASP A 48 11.11 5.95 -1.43
C ASP A 48 9.93 6.94 -1.62
N ALA A 49 9.08 7.08 -0.59
CA ALA A 49 7.92 7.94 -0.66
C ALA A 49 8.30 9.43 -0.55
N PRO A 50 7.64 10.34 -1.31
CA PRO A 50 7.98 11.76 -1.31
C PRO A 50 7.96 12.39 0.10
N GLU A 51 8.99 13.16 0.44
CA GLU A 51 9.17 13.73 1.79
C GLU A 51 8.09 14.73 2.21
N HIS A 52 7.47 15.39 1.24
CA HIS A 52 6.36 16.32 1.49
C HIS A 52 5.07 15.60 1.88
N MET A 53 4.97 14.27 1.70
CA MET A 53 3.80 13.52 2.15
C MET A 53 3.75 13.47 3.67
N ARG A 54 2.60 13.88 4.20
CA ARG A 54 2.25 13.80 5.61
C ARG A 54 1.11 12.80 5.78
N PRO A 55 1.16 11.91 6.79
CA PRO A 55 0.05 11.05 7.16
C PRO A 55 -1.04 11.86 7.85
N THR A 56 -1.81 12.61 7.08
CA THR A 56 -2.99 13.35 7.58
C THR A 56 -4.25 12.50 7.55
N GLY A 57 -4.12 11.18 7.38
CA GLY A 57 -5.24 10.27 7.16
C GLY A 57 -5.89 10.39 5.78
N SER A 58 -5.23 11.06 4.83
CA SER A 58 -5.73 11.26 3.47
C SER A 58 -5.92 9.93 2.74
N GLN A 59 -6.99 9.88 1.94
CA GLN A 59 -7.24 8.78 1.02
C GLN A 59 -6.29 8.89 -0.17
N ILE A 60 -5.64 7.77 -0.48
CA ILE A 60 -4.70 7.60 -1.58
C ILE A 60 -5.20 6.43 -2.45
N ARG A 61 -4.62 6.29 -3.65
CA ARG A 61 -4.74 5.04 -4.42
C ARG A 61 -3.35 4.42 -4.56
N LEU A 62 -3.30 3.10 -4.47
CA LEU A 62 -2.09 2.33 -4.74
C LEU A 62 -2.32 1.46 -5.97
N GLY A 63 -1.49 1.66 -6.99
CA GLY A 63 -1.47 0.90 -8.22
C GLY A 63 -0.35 -0.14 -8.23
N ILE A 64 -0.64 -1.35 -8.68
CA ILE A 64 0.32 -2.40 -9.01
C ILE A 64 -0.10 -2.98 -10.35
N ASP A 65 0.82 -2.96 -11.32
CA ASP A 65 0.53 -3.29 -12.72
C ASP A 65 -0.73 -2.55 -13.21
N ASP A 66 -1.75 -3.28 -13.66
CA ASP A 66 -3.01 -2.73 -14.18
C ASP A 66 -4.12 -2.61 -13.10
N THR A 67 -3.79 -2.84 -11.82
CA THR A 67 -4.77 -2.83 -10.73
C THR A 67 -4.52 -1.66 -9.77
N GLU A 68 -5.57 -0.92 -9.44
CA GLU A 68 -5.52 0.13 -8.43
C GLU A 68 -6.47 -0.21 -7.27
N ALA A 69 -6.07 0.11 -6.04
CA ALA A 69 -6.89 -0.05 -4.85
C ALA A 69 -6.86 1.23 -3.98
N PRO A 70 -7.99 1.60 -3.36
CA PRO A 70 -8.01 2.68 -2.38
C PRO A 70 -7.22 2.27 -1.13
N ALA A 71 -6.46 3.22 -0.60
CA ALA A 71 -5.71 3.07 0.64
C ALA A 71 -5.73 4.36 1.44
N ARG A 72 -5.20 4.28 2.66
CA ARG A 72 -5.06 5.40 3.58
C ARG A 72 -3.62 5.47 4.07
N LEU A 73 -3.11 6.67 4.19
CA LEU A 73 -1.84 6.93 4.89
C LEU A 73 -2.06 6.80 6.40
N VAL A 74 -1.33 5.87 7.02
CA VAL A 74 -1.41 5.57 8.46
C VAL A 74 -0.40 6.42 9.22
N GLU A 75 0.89 6.26 8.91
CA GLU A 75 1.96 7.01 9.56
C GLU A 75 3.19 7.15 8.66
N ARG A 76 4.13 8.02 9.07
CA ARG A 76 5.48 8.10 8.53
C ARG A 76 6.44 7.66 9.62
N THR A 77 7.21 6.61 9.37
CA THR A 77 8.18 6.09 10.34
C THR A 77 9.32 7.09 10.55
N ALA A 78 10.06 6.91 11.65
CA ALA A 78 11.26 7.69 11.94
C ALA A 78 12.30 7.62 10.79
N ASP A 79 12.43 6.46 10.15
CA ASP A 79 13.31 6.24 8.99
C ASP A 79 12.73 6.78 7.66
N GLY A 80 11.59 7.46 7.72
CA GLY A 80 11.01 8.18 6.59
C GLY A 80 10.15 7.34 5.64
N HIS A 81 9.84 6.08 5.97
CA HIS A 81 8.91 5.26 5.20
C HIS A 81 7.46 5.61 5.51
N LEU A 82 6.55 5.42 4.55
CA LEU A 82 5.11 5.60 4.79
C LEU A 82 4.44 4.25 5.04
N MET A 83 3.64 4.17 6.10
CA MET A 83 2.74 3.04 6.29
C MET A 83 1.38 3.37 5.70
N ILE A 84 0.81 2.38 5.03
CA ILE A 84 -0.51 2.48 4.40
C ILE A 84 -1.37 1.28 4.77
N SER A 85 -2.67 1.47 4.75
CA SER A 85 -3.67 0.40 4.91
C SER A 85 -4.81 0.56 3.93
N GLY A 86 -5.46 -0.54 3.59
CA GLY A 86 -6.63 -0.59 2.74
C GLY A 86 -7.53 -1.76 3.10
N THR A 87 -8.79 -1.68 2.65
CA THR A 87 -9.81 -2.71 2.87
C THR A 87 -10.39 -3.12 1.52
N GLY A 88 -10.78 -4.39 1.41
CA GLY A 88 -11.29 -4.99 0.18
C GLY A 88 -10.18 -5.62 -0.66
N ARG A 89 -10.37 -5.62 -1.98
CA ARG A 89 -9.45 -6.29 -2.92
C ARG A 89 -8.10 -5.55 -2.94
N PRO A 90 -6.99 -6.22 -2.58
CA PRO A 90 -5.67 -5.60 -2.67
C PRO A 90 -5.28 -5.34 -4.13
N PRO A 91 -4.36 -4.39 -4.38
CA PRO A 91 -3.85 -4.13 -5.73
C PRO A 91 -2.85 -5.19 -6.20
N PHE A 92 -2.29 -5.98 -5.28
CA PHE A 92 -1.47 -7.15 -5.61
C PHE A 92 -2.35 -8.40 -5.77
N ARG A 93 -1.94 -9.34 -6.63
CA ARG A 93 -2.53 -10.67 -6.61
C ARG A 93 -1.99 -11.42 -5.39
N PRO A 94 -2.83 -11.85 -4.43
CA PRO A 94 -2.40 -12.67 -3.32
C PRO A 94 -2.02 -14.09 -3.78
#